data_AF-A0A2V6ADU1-F1
#
_entry.id   AF-A0A2V6ADU1-F1
#
_cell.length_a   1.000
_cell.length_b   1.000
_cell.length_c   1.000
_cell.angle_alpha   90.00
_cell.angle_beta   90.00
_cell.angle_gamma   90.00
#
_symmetry.space_group_name_H-M   'P 1'
#
loop_
_entity.id
_entity.type
_entity.pdbx_description
1 polymer ?
#
loop_
_entity_poly.entity_id
_entity_poly.type
_entity_poly.pdbx_seq_one_letter_code
_entity_poly.pdbx_strand_id
1 'polypeptide(L)'
;MASCGNSTIVGKWRMSGDSGATIWEFSKNGSILIGNVRGRYKFGDQNRIKIETPFATSVYQLEISGDRMTLREPGGPKLVFTRLRENKG
;
A
#
# COMPACT_ATOMS: atom_id res chain seq x y z
N MET A 1 3.16 -1.31 -22.95
CA MET A 1 2.39 -2.30 -22.16
C MET A 1 2.13 -1.70 -20.78
N ALA A 2 0.92 -1.19 -20.56
CA ALA A 2 0.61 -0.32 -19.43
C ALA A 2 0.29 -1.13 -18.15
N SER A 3 1.10 -0.92 -17.11
CA SER A 3 0.64 -0.36 -15.83
C SER A 3 -0.62 -0.94 -15.16
N CYS A 4 -0.90 -2.25 -15.27
CA CYS A 4 -1.97 -2.88 -14.47
C CYS A 4 -1.63 -2.95 -12.96
N GLY A 5 -0.36 -2.80 -12.58
CA GLY A 5 0.05 -2.72 -11.18
C GLY A 5 -0.33 -1.40 -10.50
N ASN A 6 -0.40 -0.28 -11.25
CA ASN A 6 -0.58 1.03 -10.63
C ASN A 6 -2.04 1.32 -10.25
N SER A 7 -2.99 0.82 -11.04
CA SER A 7 -4.42 0.97 -10.76
C SER A 7 -4.89 0.05 -9.64
N THR A 8 -4.26 -1.12 -9.49
CA THR A 8 -4.69 -2.12 -8.51
C THR A 8 -4.36 -1.74 -7.08
N ILE A 9 -3.34 -0.92 -6.81
CA ILE A 9 -3.08 -0.50 -5.40
C ILE A 9 -4.09 0.49 -4.86
N VAL A 10 -4.78 1.26 -5.72
CA VAL A 10 -5.66 2.36 -5.28
C VAL A 10 -6.79 1.82 -4.41
N GLY A 11 -7.08 2.53 -3.32
CA GLY A 11 -8.12 2.20 -2.35
C GLY A 11 -7.60 2.00 -0.94
N LYS A 12 -8.48 1.52 -0.07
CA LYS A 12 -8.20 1.30 1.35
C LYS A 12 -7.79 -0.13 1.62
N TRP A 13 -6.74 -0.28 2.40
CA TRP A 13 -6.13 -1.56 2.77
C TRP A 13 -5.96 -1.61 4.27
N ARG A 14 -6.50 -2.64 4.90
CA ARG A 14 -6.29 -2.90 6.32
C ARG A 14 -5.07 -3.80 6.47
N MET A 15 -4.06 -3.34 7.22
CA MET A 15 -2.94 -4.19 7.60
C MET A 15 -3.45 -5.38 8.43
N SER A 16 -2.96 -6.58 8.17
CA SER A 16 -3.37 -7.78 8.92
C SER A 16 -2.71 -7.74 10.30
N GLY A 17 -3.48 -7.95 11.37
CA GLY A 17 -3.06 -7.84 12.76
C GLY A 17 -4.26 -7.68 13.70
N ASP A 18 -4.03 -7.28 14.96
CA ASP A 18 -5.07 -7.12 15.98
C ASP A 18 -6.09 -5.99 15.64
N SER A 19 -7.15 -5.88 16.44
CA SER A 19 -8.32 -5.00 16.23
C SER A 19 -8.03 -3.50 16.09
N GLY A 20 -6.78 -3.06 16.31
CA GLY A 20 -6.28 -1.71 16.05
C GLY A 20 -5.55 -1.54 14.71
N ALA A 21 -5.67 -2.50 13.79
CA ALA A 21 -4.96 -2.54 12.52
C ALA A 21 -5.02 -1.24 11.71
N THR A 22 -3.84 -0.66 11.44
CA THR A 22 -3.68 0.57 10.65
C THR A 22 -4.23 0.41 9.23
N ILE A 23 -5.05 1.38 8.81
CA ILE A 23 -5.56 1.49 7.44
C ILE A 23 -4.61 2.34 6.61
N TRP A 24 -4.27 1.84 5.42
CA TRP A 24 -3.50 2.53 4.41
C TRP A 24 -4.41 2.83 3.23
N GLU A 25 -4.51 4.10 2.83
CA GLU A 25 -5.33 4.55 1.72
C GLU A 25 -4.47 5.12 0.61
N PHE A 26 -4.45 4.45 -0.54
CA PHE A 26 -3.70 4.88 -1.72
C PHE A 26 -4.62 5.59 -2.70
N SER A 27 -4.24 6.81 -3.10
CA SER A 27 -4.98 7.63 -4.05
C SER A 27 -4.29 7.69 -5.41
N LYS A 28 -5.10 7.80 -6.48
CA LYS A 28 -4.61 7.85 -7.88
C LYS A 28 -3.58 8.94 -8.16
N ASN A 29 -3.55 10.01 -7.37
CA ASN A 29 -2.61 11.13 -7.50
C ASN A 29 -1.23 10.85 -6.87
N GLY A 30 -0.96 9.62 -6.41
CA GLY A 30 0.30 9.25 -5.76
C GLY A 30 0.39 9.68 -4.30
N SER A 31 -0.72 10.04 -3.66
CA SER A 31 -0.78 10.26 -2.21
C SER A 31 -1.19 9.00 -1.46
N ILE A 32 -0.67 8.86 -0.24
CA ILE A 32 -1.04 7.78 0.68
C ILE A 32 -1.40 8.39 2.04
N LEU A 33 -2.42 7.83 2.70
CA LEU A 33 -2.74 8.11 4.09
C LEU A 33 -2.54 6.84 4.92
N ILE A 34 -1.67 6.89 5.92
CA ILE A 34 -1.35 5.79 6.83
C ILE A 34 -1.90 6.15 8.22
N GLY A 35 -3.06 5.62 8.59
CA GLY A 35 -3.80 6.13 9.75
C GLY A 35 -4.09 7.62 9.57
N ASN A 36 -3.40 8.49 10.31
CA ASN A 36 -3.51 9.96 10.19
C ASN A 36 -2.28 10.62 9.54
N VAL A 37 -1.28 9.83 9.12
CA VAL A 37 -0.03 10.34 8.53
C VAL A 37 -0.17 10.41 7.02
N ARG A 38 -0.04 11.62 6.46
CA ARG A 38 -0.03 11.84 5.01
C ARG A 38 1.36 11.56 4.44
N GLY A 39 1.40 10.94 3.26
CA GLY A 39 2.62 10.65 2.53
C GLY A 39 2.42 10.65 1.02
N ARG A 40 3.48 10.27 0.31
CA ARG A 40 3.51 10.10 -1.14
C ARG A 40 4.01 8.70 -1.46
N TYR A 41 3.55 8.14 -2.57
CA TYR A 41 4.09 6.89 -3.09
C TYR A 41 4.39 7.02 -4.57
N LYS A 42 5.39 6.25 -5.01
CA LYS A 42 5.78 6.12 -6.42
C LYS A 42 6.16 4.68 -6.71
N PHE A 43 5.74 4.18 -7.87
CA PHE A 43 6.22 2.91 -8.37
C PHE A 43 7.63 3.08 -8.94
N GLY A 44 8.51 2.15 -8.62
CA GLY A 44 9.79 1.98 -9.27
C GLY A 44 9.77 0.75 -10.18
N ASP A 45 10.95 0.36 -10.65
CA ASP A 45 11.11 -0.83 -11.47
C ASP A 45 10.87 -2.12 -10.67
N GLN A 46 10.66 -3.23 -11.38
CA GLN A 46 10.60 -4.58 -10.80
C GLN A 46 9.56 -4.75 -9.69
N ASN A 47 8.36 -4.18 -9.86
CA ASN A 47 7.27 -4.24 -8.87
C ASN A 47 7.66 -3.66 -7.50
N ARG A 48 8.46 -2.59 -7.48
CA ARG A 48 8.79 -1.88 -6.25
C ARG A 48 7.90 -0.67 -6.04
N ILE A 49 7.62 -0.35 -4.79
CA ILE A 49 6.95 0.87 -4.39
C ILE A 49 7.78 1.60 -3.34
N LYS A 50 8.05 2.87 -3.60
CA LYS A 50 8.64 3.79 -2.63
C LYS A 50 7.52 4.53 -1.93
N ILE A 51 7.57 4.58 -0.61
CA ILE A 51 6.63 5.33 0.23
C ILE A 51 7.43 6.34 1.06
N GLU A 52 7.01 7.59 0.98
CA GLU A 52 7.63 8.72 1.66
C GLU A 52 6.60 9.33 2.62
N THR A 53 6.98 9.48 3.87
CA THR A 53 6.21 10.15 4.94
C THR A 53 7.08 11.24 5.56
N PRO A 54 6.53 12.13 6.40
CA PRO A 54 7.31 13.16 7.09
C PRO A 54 8.46 12.61 7.96
N PHE A 55 8.39 11.35 8.38
CA PHE A 55 9.33 10.77 9.33
C PHE A 55 10.23 9.68 8.73
N ALA A 56 9.86 9.11 7.58
CA ALA A 56 10.59 7.99 6.98
C ALA A 56 10.35 7.84 5.47
N THR A 57 11.33 7.23 4.80
CA THR A 57 11.24 6.76 3.43
C THR A 57 11.55 5.27 3.38
N SER A 58 10.64 4.48 2.80
CA SER A 58 10.78 3.03 2.68
C SER A 58 10.55 2.57 1.25
N VAL A 59 11.25 1.52 0.83
CA VAL A 59 11.07 0.87 -0.47
C VAL A 59 10.67 -0.58 -0.23
N TYR A 60 9.57 -1.00 -0.85
CA TYR A 60 9.02 -2.34 -0.71
C TYR A 60 8.96 -3.05 -2.05
N GLN A 61 9.19 -4.35 -2.03
CA GLN A 61 8.68 -5.25 -3.07
C GLN A 61 7.17 -5.38 -2.90
N LEU A 62 6.41 -5.13 -3.97
CA LEU A 62 4.96 -5.14 -4.00
C LEU A 62 4.42 -6.38 -4.73
N GLU A 63 3.46 -7.05 -4.10
CA GLU A 63 2.64 -8.08 -4.71
C GLU A 63 1.17 -7.81 -4.39
N ILE A 64 0.30 -7.83 -5.41
CA ILE A 64 -1.15 -7.70 -5.26
C ILE A 64 -1.83 -8.86 -5.98
N SER A 65 -2.68 -9.59 -5.27
CA SER A 65 -3.54 -10.65 -5.82
C SER A 65 -4.93 -10.53 -5.23
N GLY A 66 -5.90 -10.14 -6.05
CA GLY A 66 -7.29 -9.92 -5.63
C GLY A 66 -7.41 -8.85 -4.53
N ASP A 67 -7.90 -9.26 -3.37
CA ASP A 67 -8.04 -8.42 -2.18
C ASP A 67 -6.86 -8.53 -1.21
N ARG A 68 -5.79 -9.23 -1.58
CA ARG A 68 -4.57 -9.35 -0.76
C ARG A 68 -3.42 -8.57 -1.37
N MET A 69 -2.79 -7.73 -0.55
CA MET A 69 -1.56 -7.02 -0.91
C MET A 69 -0.46 -7.38 0.07
N THR A 70 0.77 -7.51 -0.41
CA THR A 70 1.93 -7.68 0.46
C THR A 70 3.05 -6.72 0.08
N LEU A 71 3.66 -6.13 1.11
CA LEU A 71 4.81 -5.24 1.00
C LEU A 71 5.96 -5.89 1.77
N ARG A 72 7.08 -6.14 1.10
CA ARG A 72 8.26 -6.74 1.72
C ARG A 72 9.43 -5.76 1.64
N GLU A 73 10.00 -5.42 2.78
CA GLU A 73 11.25 -4.66 2.82
C GLU A 73 12.42 -5.55 2.40
N PRO A 74 13.42 -5.03 1.67
CA PRO A 74 14.64 -5.76 1.38
C PRO A 74 15.31 -6.24 2.68
N GLY A 75 15.34 -7.56 2.88
CA GLY A 75 15.90 -8.18 4.11
C GLY A 75 15.07 -7.97 5.39
N GLY A 76 13.87 -7.39 5.29
CA GLY A 76 13.04 -7.01 6.42
C GLY A 76 11.70 -7.75 6.51
N PRO A 77 10.81 -7.31 7.42
CA PRO A 77 9.52 -7.95 7.65
C PRO A 77 8.57 -7.80 6.46
N LYS A 78 7.60 -8.72 6.38
CA LYS A 78 6.52 -8.69 5.40
C LYS A 78 5.28 -8.07 6.03
N LEU A 79 4.79 -6.99 5.44
CA LEU A 79 3.48 -6.42 5.74
C LEU A 79 2.44 -7.08 4.84
N VAL A 80 1.32 -7.47 5.42
CA VAL A 80 0.22 -8.14 4.72
C VAL A 80 -1.03 -7.29 4.90
N PHE A 81 -1.76 -7.07 3.81
CA PHE A 81 -2.96 -6.25 3.82
C PHE A 81 -4.12 -6.98 3.15
N THR A 82 -5.32 -6.64 3.61
CA THR A 82 -6.58 -7.03 2.96
C THR A 82 -7.31 -5.77 2.51
N ARG A 83 -7.82 -5.77 1.28
CA ARG A 83 -8.58 -4.65 0.72
C ARG A 83 -9.88 -4.48 1.48
N LEU A 84 -10.17 -3.26 1.89
CA LEU A 84 -11.49 -2.91 2.40
C LEU A 84 -12.42 -2.66 1.20
N ARG A 85 -13.50 -3.43 1.14
CA ARG A 85 -14.58 -3.17 0.19
C ARG A 85 -15.41 -2.02 0.76
N GLU A 86 -15.63 -0.99 -0.02
CA GLU A 86 -16.68 -0.03 0.30
C GLU A 86 -18.00 -0.78 0.12
N ASN A 87 -18.69 -1.09 1.22
CA ASN A 87 -20.08 -1.48 1.13
C ASN A 87 -20.81 -0.26 0.58
N LYS A 88 -21.15 -0.30 -0.71
CA LYS A 88 -22.21 0.53 -1.25
C LYS A 88 -23.50 0.02 -0.60
N GLY A 89 -23.92 0.72 0.46
CA GLY A 89 -25.31 0.64 0.94
C GLY A 89 -26.25 1.23 -0.10
#